data_AF-A0A523WMZ0-F1
#
_entry.id   AF-A0A523WMZ0-F1
#
_cell.length_a   1.000
_cell.length_b   1.000
_cell.length_c   1.000
_cell.angle_alpha   90.00
_cell.angle_beta   90.00
_cell.angle_gamma   90.00
#
_symmetry.space_group_name_H-M   'P 1'
#
loop_
_entity.id
_entity.type
_entity.pdbx_description
1 polymer ?
#
loop_
_entity_poly.entity_id
_entity_poly.type
_entity_poly.pdbx_seq_one_letter_code
_entity_poly.pdbx_strand_id
1 'polypeptide(L)'
;TAIATIKEGMTGEQGDSLARIVIAEAGYAKAFGHASGHGVGLASHESPRLGPGATEILTSGMVFTIEPGIYLPGWGGVRIEDLVVMENGKARVISKARKV
;
A
#
# COMPACT_ATOMS: atom_id res chain seq x y z
N THR A 1 11.23 -2.54 -2.03
CA THR A 1 10.17 -1.76 -1.34
C THR A 1 8.82 -2.29 -1.82
N ALA A 2 7.72 -2.08 -1.07
CA ALA A 2 6.40 -2.60 -1.46
C ALA A 2 6.03 -2.28 -2.92
N ILE A 3 6.20 -1.01 -3.33
CA ILE A 3 5.98 -0.55 -4.72
C ILE A 3 6.76 -1.40 -5.75
N ALA A 4 8.05 -1.65 -5.51
CA ALA A 4 8.89 -2.37 -6.47
C ALA A 4 8.61 -3.88 -6.53
N THR A 5 7.89 -4.42 -5.53
CA THR A 5 7.64 -5.85 -5.39
C THR A 5 6.20 -6.23 -5.76
N ILE A 6 5.25 -5.31 -5.61
CA ILE A 6 3.86 -5.50 -6.05
C ILE A 6 3.82 -5.75 -7.56
N LYS A 7 3.16 -6.84 -7.94
CA LYS A 7 2.98 -7.28 -9.32
C LYS A 7 1.59 -7.85 -9.52
N GLU A 8 1.18 -7.91 -10.78
CA GLU A 8 -0.08 -8.52 -11.19
C GLU A 8 -0.16 -9.99 -10.73
N GLY A 9 -1.37 -10.41 -10.36
CA GLY A 9 -1.65 -11.74 -9.83
C GLY A 9 -1.47 -11.87 -8.30
N MET A 10 -0.92 -10.86 -7.63
CA MET A 10 -0.92 -10.82 -6.16
C MET A 10 -2.31 -10.50 -5.62
N THR A 11 -2.64 -11.00 -4.44
CA THR A 11 -3.80 -10.52 -3.67
C THR A 11 -3.50 -9.18 -3.01
N GLY A 12 -4.54 -8.44 -2.64
CA GLY A 12 -4.40 -7.23 -1.81
C GLY A 12 -3.67 -7.48 -0.48
N GLU A 13 -3.87 -8.66 0.14
CA GLU A 13 -3.15 -9.08 1.34
C GLU A 13 -1.66 -9.32 1.09
N GLN A 14 -1.30 -9.94 -0.03
CA GLN A 14 0.11 -10.10 -0.41
C GLN A 14 0.77 -8.74 -0.65
N GLY A 15 0.05 -7.79 -1.26
CA GLY A 15 0.50 -6.41 -1.42
C GLY A 15 0.76 -5.71 -0.08
N ASP A 16 -0.17 -5.82 0.87
CA ASP A 16 -0.07 -5.24 2.22
C ASP A 16 1.08 -5.82 3.04
N SER A 17 1.24 -7.14 2.97
CA SER A 17 2.26 -7.87 3.72
C SER A 17 3.68 -7.35 3.44
N LEU A 18 3.95 -6.88 2.22
CA LEU A 18 5.27 -6.36 1.84
C LEU A 18 5.72 -5.15 2.67
N ALA A 19 4.80 -4.24 3.00
CA ALA A 19 5.10 -3.11 3.88
C ALA A 19 4.98 -3.50 5.36
N ARG A 20 3.97 -4.32 5.68
CA ARG A 20 3.69 -4.73 7.06
C ARG A 20 4.83 -5.54 7.67
N ILE A 21 5.45 -6.45 6.91
CA ILE A 21 6.60 -7.25 7.36
C ILE A 21 7.79 -6.35 7.73
N VAL A 22 8.14 -5.39 6.85
CA VAL A 22 9.24 -4.44 7.12
C VAL A 22 9.00 -3.64 8.41
N ILE A 23 7.77 -3.15 8.59
CA ILE A 23 7.38 -2.40 9.80
C ILE A 23 7.43 -3.31 11.05
N ALA A 24 7.00 -4.57 10.92
CA ALA A 24 6.99 -5.53 12.02
C ALA A 24 8.41 -5.94 12.45
N GLU A 25 9.29 -6.23 11.48
CA GLU A 25 10.71 -6.53 11.71
C GLU A 25 11.45 -5.37 12.38
N ALA A 26 11.04 -4.13 12.12
CA ALA A 26 11.54 -2.95 12.80
C ALA A 26 10.95 -2.73 14.22
N GLY A 27 10.06 -3.60 14.70
CA GLY A 27 9.46 -3.52 16.03
C GLY A 27 8.21 -2.65 16.14
N TYR A 28 7.68 -2.15 15.02
CA TYR A 28 6.56 -1.21 14.97
C TYR A 28 5.23 -1.82 14.54
N ALA A 29 5.08 -3.15 14.58
CA ALA A 29 3.87 -3.86 14.14
C ALA A 29 2.58 -3.29 14.76
N LYS A 30 2.60 -2.99 16.07
CA LYS A 30 1.44 -2.45 16.80
C LYS A 30 1.12 -0.98 16.44
N ALA A 31 2.05 -0.28 15.81
CA ALA A 31 1.92 1.12 15.42
C ALA A 31 1.41 1.31 13.98
N PHE A 32 1.17 0.22 13.23
CA PHE A 32 0.61 0.23 11.88
C PHE A 32 -0.77 -0.43 11.83
N GLY A 33 -1.80 0.35 12.20
CA GLY A 33 -3.16 -0.15 12.45
C GLY A 33 -4.11 -0.17 11.25
N HIS A 34 -3.72 0.37 10.09
CA HIS A 34 -4.57 0.45 8.90
C HIS A 34 -4.07 -0.44 7.76
N ALA A 35 -4.86 -0.54 6.69
CA ALA A 35 -4.47 -1.17 5.43
C ALA A 35 -3.35 -0.37 4.76
N SER A 36 -2.43 -1.03 4.06
CA SER A 36 -1.39 -0.37 3.28
C SER A 36 -1.89 0.39 2.05
N GLY A 37 -3.17 0.27 1.67
CA GLY A 37 -3.76 1.09 0.62
C GLY A 37 -5.17 0.68 0.20
N HIS A 38 -5.71 1.43 -0.75
CA HIS A 38 -7.05 1.27 -1.31
C HIS A 38 -7.11 1.76 -2.77
N GLY A 39 -8.15 1.38 -3.50
CA GLY A 39 -8.40 1.84 -4.86
C GLY A 39 -8.81 3.31 -4.89
N VAL A 40 -8.53 3.96 -6.02
CA VAL A 40 -8.88 5.36 -6.27
C VAL A 40 -9.37 5.51 -7.71
N GLY A 41 -10.50 6.18 -7.88
CA GLY A 41 -11.08 6.46 -9.18
C GLY A 41 -12.07 7.60 -9.09
N LEU A 42 -13.37 7.30 -9.25
CA LEU A 42 -14.42 8.31 -9.05
C LEU A 42 -14.62 8.59 -7.55
N ALA A 43 -14.39 7.58 -6.71
CA ALA A 43 -14.33 7.73 -5.28
C ALA A 43 -12.87 7.83 -4.80
N SER A 44 -12.66 8.55 -3.70
CA SER A 44 -11.38 8.55 -3.00
C SER A 44 -11.04 7.17 -2.44
N HIS A 45 -12.05 6.37 -2.10
CA HIS A 45 -11.88 5.00 -1.62
C HIS A 45 -12.80 4.06 -2.41
N GLU A 46 -12.20 3.18 -3.20
CA GLU A 46 -12.86 2.10 -3.93
C GLU A 46 -11.99 0.84 -3.90
N SER A 47 -12.43 -0.24 -4.56
CA SER A 47 -11.60 -1.44 -4.76
C SER A 47 -10.42 -1.14 -5.69
N PRO A 48 -9.27 -1.83 -5.55
CA PRO A 48 -9.01 -2.92 -4.61
C PRO A 48 -8.54 -2.43 -3.23
N ARG A 49 -8.74 -3.24 -2.19
CA ARG A 49 -8.14 -2.99 -0.86
C ARG A 49 -6.79 -3.71 -0.74
N LEU A 50 -5.76 -3.02 -0.22
CA LEU A 50 -4.48 -3.63 0.15
C LEU A 50 -4.37 -3.70 1.68
N GLY A 51 -4.96 -4.75 2.27
CA GLY A 51 -4.93 -4.95 3.71
C GLY A 51 -5.08 -6.42 4.11
N PRO A 52 -4.97 -6.74 5.41
CA PRO A 52 -5.15 -8.10 5.91
C PRO A 52 -6.51 -8.67 5.47
N GLY A 53 -6.50 -9.92 4.97
CA GLY A 53 -7.68 -10.62 4.47
C GLY A 53 -8.22 -10.16 3.10
N ALA A 54 -7.54 -9.24 2.42
CA ALA A 54 -7.96 -8.80 1.09
C ALA A 54 -7.58 -9.83 0.02
N THR A 55 -8.58 -10.53 -0.52
CA THR A 55 -8.42 -11.64 -1.48
C THR A 55 -8.50 -11.21 -2.95
N GLU A 56 -8.89 -9.97 -3.23
CA GLU A 56 -8.97 -9.44 -4.60
C GLU A 56 -7.61 -9.48 -5.28
N ILE A 57 -7.59 -9.98 -6.52
CA ILE A 57 -6.36 -10.11 -7.31
C ILE A 57 -6.08 -8.79 -8.01
N LEU A 58 -4.87 -8.28 -7.82
CA LEU A 58 -4.39 -7.08 -8.49
C LEU A 58 -4.16 -7.38 -9.97
N THR A 59 -4.87 -6.67 -10.85
CA THR A 59 -4.80 -6.83 -12.31
C THR A 59 -4.42 -5.52 -12.99
N SER A 60 -3.89 -5.62 -14.21
CA SER A 60 -3.57 -4.45 -15.03
C SER A 60 -4.77 -3.50 -15.18
N GLY A 61 -4.53 -2.20 -15.06
CA GLY A 61 -5.54 -1.14 -15.11
C GLY A 61 -6.03 -0.65 -13.76
N MET A 62 -5.83 -1.41 -12.68
CA MET A 62 -6.18 -0.95 -11.33
C MET A 62 -5.33 0.24 -10.89
N VAL A 63 -5.97 1.21 -10.23
CA VAL A 63 -5.33 2.39 -9.63
C VAL A 63 -5.57 2.34 -8.13
N PHE A 64 -4.49 2.37 -7.34
CA PHE A 64 -4.57 2.24 -5.89
C PHE A 64 -3.41 2.96 -5.18
N THR A 65 -3.60 3.23 -3.90
CA THR A 65 -2.61 3.83 -3.02
C THR A 65 -1.66 2.77 -2.46
N ILE A 66 -0.42 3.17 -2.18
CA ILE A 66 0.50 2.43 -1.32
C ILE A 66 1.00 3.42 -0.27
N GLU A 67 0.51 3.26 0.96
CA GLU A 67 0.55 4.27 2.01
C GLU A 67 0.85 3.71 3.42
N PRO A 68 1.88 2.87 3.62
CA PRO A 68 2.21 2.38 4.95
C PRO A 68 2.52 3.54 5.91
N GLY A 69 2.09 3.40 7.17
CA GLY A 69 2.28 4.42 8.19
C GLY A 69 2.55 3.85 9.58
N ILE A 70 3.32 4.58 10.37
CA ILE A 70 3.61 4.29 11.78
C ILE A 70 3.12 5.46 12.62
N TYR A 71 2.32 5.17 13.65
CA TYR A 71 1.78 6.18 14.56
C TYR A 71 2.07 5.78 16.01
N LEU A 72 2.78 6.64 16.72
CA LEU A 72 3.20 6.46 18.11
C LEU A 72 2.41 7.43 19.00
N PRO A 73 1.50 6.92 19.86
CA PRO A 73 0.74 7.75 20.77
C PRO A 73 1.64 8.65 21.62
N GLY A 74 1.28 9.93 21.72
CA GLY A 74 2.05 10.92 22.49
C GLY A 74 3.34 11.43 21.83
N TRP A 75 3.69 10.96 20.63
CA TRP A 75 4.89 11.41 19.92
C TRP A 75 4.57 11.97 18.52
N GLY A 76 3.88 11.20 17.67
CA GLY A 76 3.60 11.59 16.29
C GLY A 76 3.45 10.40 15.37
N GLY A 77 3.54 10.63 14.06
CA GLY A 77 3.48 9.56 13.07
C GLY A 77 3.97 10.00 11.71
N VAL A 78 4.27 9.01 10.87
CA VAL A 78 4.72 9.20 9.49
C VAL A 78 3.92 8.27 8.60
N ARG A 79 3.45 8.81 7.47
CA ARG A 79 2.91 8.06 6.35
C ARG A 79 3.48 8.65 5.07
N ILE A 80 3.87 7.79 4.14
CA ILE A 80 4.26 8.18 2.79
C ILE A 80 3.36 7.42 1.84
N GLU A 81 2.63 8.17 1.02
CA GLU A 81 1.62 7.65 0.12
C GLU A 81 1.98 7.98 -1.33
N ASP A 82 2.00 6.95 -2.17
CA ASP A 82 2.04 7.10 -3.62
C ASP A 82 0.78 6.49 -4.23
N LEU A 83 0.26 7.15 -5.26
CA LEU A 83 -0.73 6.55 -6.15
C LEU A 83 0.00 5.78 -7.24
N VAL A 84 -0.44 4.55 -7.51
CA VAL A 84 0.12 3.68 -8.53
C VAL A 84 -0.94 3.18 -9.49
N VAL A 85 -0.52 2.89 -10.72
CA VAL A 85 -1.30 2.16 -11.71
C VAL A 85 -0.63 0.80 -11.90
N MET A 86 -1.40 -0.30 -11.83
CA MET A 86 -0.90 -1.61 -12.25
C MET A 86 -0.82 -1.64 -13.78
N GLU A 87 0.39 -1.75 -14.32
CA GLU A 87 0.63 -1.68 -15.77
C GLU A 87 1.81 -2.60 -16.13
N ASN A 88 1.64 -3.41 -17.18
CA ASN A 88 2.66 -4.36 -17.64
C ASN A 88 3.14 -5.30 -16.51
N GLY A 89 2.20 -5.74 -15.67
CA GLY A 89 2.46 -6.61 -14.53
C GLY A 89 3.18 -5.96 -13.35
N LYS A 90 3.35 -4.64 -13.32
CA LYS A 90 4.08 -3.92 -12.26
C LYS A 90 3.32 -2.68 -11.78
N ALA A 91 3.53 -2.29 -10.52
CA ALA A 91 3.05 -1.01 -10.02
C ALA A 91 3.89 0.16 -10.56
N ARG A 92 3.28 1.03 -11.37
CA ARG A 92 3.90 2.27 -11.87
C ARG A 92 3.43 3.46 -11.06
N VAL A 93 4.38 4.17 -10.43
CA VAL A 93 4.12 5.35 -9.61
C VAL A 93 3.73 6.56 -10.47
N ILE A 94 2.60 7.20 -10.13
CA ILE A 94 2.13 8.43 -10.76
C ILE A 94 2.30 9.68 -9.89
N SER A 95 2.41 9.53 -8.58
CA SER A 95 2.83 10.60 -7.67
C SER A 95 4.31 10.98 -7.90
N LYS A 96 4.61 12.29 -7.99
CA LYS A 96 5.97 12.80 -8.33
C LYS A 96 6.64 13.62 -7.23
N ALA A 97 5.95 13.86 -6.12
CA ALA A 97 6.53 14.55 -4.99
C ALA A 97 7.78 13.81 -4.47
N ARG A 98 8.79 14.56 -4.06
CA ARG A 98 10.00 13.99 -3.47
C ARG A 98 9.63 13.31 -2.15
N LYS A 99 10.10 12.08 -1.99
CA LYS A 99 10.06 11.34 -0.72
C LYS A 99 11.31 11.68 0.10
N VAL A 100 11.11 11.92 1.40
CA VAL A 100 12.17 12.27 2.37
C VAL A 100 13.12 11.12 2.61
#